data_AF-A0A8T1NYJ4-F1
#
_entry.id   AF-A0A8T1NYJ4-F1
#
_cell.length_a   1.000
_cell.length_b   1.000
_cell.length_c   1.000
_cell.angle_alpha   90.00
_cell.angle_beta   90.00
_cell.angle_gamma   90.00
#
_symmetry.space_group_name_H-M   'P 1'
#
loop_
_entity.id
_entity.type
_entity.pdbx_description
1 polymer ?
#
loop_
_entity_poly.entity_id
_entity_poly.type
_entity_poly.pdbx_seq_one_letter_code
_entity_poly.pdbx_strand_id
1 'polypeptide(L)'
;MNEGSILVVCPAILRYSWAEELERWLPFCLPADIHLVFGHRDNPAHVKTCPRVVVISYTMLHRLRKSILEQEWAFLIVDESHHVRCSKKASEPEEIKAVLDMAIKVKRIVLLSGTPSLSRPYDIFHQIHILWPGLLGKNKYEFAKTYCAVQVVQSSQGKFYQDFSKGIRLEELNVLLTQTVMIRRLKERVLKQLPPKRRQIIRLLLKRSDIVSAKAAIRVVNGDASEKSVADDMNSQNLDEYDDCGDFCRSGKLSYQELGIAKLSGFREWLSIHPLVAESDSTEVLDLHSSSHKMIIFAHHHKVLDGIQEFVCEKGISFVRIDGNTLARDRQSAVLSFKSSTEVKVAIIGITAGGIGLDFSSAQNVVFLELPKSPSLMLQAEDRAHRRGQTSAVNIYIFCAKGTLDESHWSYLNRSLRHISSTTNGKYDAIQEIQR
;
A
#
# COMPACT_ATOMS: atom_id res chain seq x y z
N MET A 1 -8.88 -39.03 -7.71
CA MET A 1 -7.72 -38.68 -6.87
C MET A 1 -8.21 -37.62 -5.89
N ASN A 2 -8.35 -37.97 -4.61
CA ASN A 2 -8.78 -37.04 -3.56
C ASN A 2 -7.61 -36.13 -3.16
N GLU A 3 -7.17 -35.27 -4.08
CA GLU A 3 -6.33 -34.14 -3.71
C GLU A 3 -7.27 -33.14 -3.02
N GLY A 4 -7.14 -32.96 -1.69
CA GLY A 4 -7.99 -32.08 -0.89
C GLY A 4 -8.10 -30.64 -1.41
N SER A 5 -8.91 -29.82 -0.75
CA SER A 5 -9.23 -28.46 -1.23
C SER A 5 -8.00 -27.55 -1.27
N ILE A 6 -8.06 -26.53 -2.13
CA ILE A 6 -7.08 -25.44 -2.21
C ILE A 6 -7.54 -24.31 -1.29
N LEU A 7 -6.66 -23.85 -0.40
CA LEU A 7 -6.91 -22.69 0.46
C LEU A 7 -6.18 -21.47 -0.10
N VAL A 8 -6.94 -20.42 -0.44
CA VAL A 8 -6.41 -19.12 -0.85
C VAL A 8 -6.63 -18.13 0.30
N VAL A 9 -5.53 -17.62 0.86
CA VAL A 9 -5.53 -16.58 1.88
C VAL A 9 -5.14 -15.27 1.23
N CYS A 10 -6.04 -14.29 1.19
CA CYS A 10 -5.80 -13.00 0.54
C CYS A 10 -6.32 -11.82 1.39
N PRO A 11 -5.98 -10.57 1.07
CA PRO A 11 -6.67 -9.41 1.65
C PRO A 11 -8.20 -9.52 1.44
N ALA A 12 -8.98 -9.06 2.42
CA ALA A 12 -10.44 -9.21 2.44
C ALA A 12 -11.16 -8.65 1.21
N ILE A 13 -10.54 -7.70 0.54
CA ILE A 13 -11.05 -7.01 -0.64
C ILE A 13 -10.73 -7.72 -1.95
N LEU A 14 -9.73 -8.60 -1.99
CA LEU A 14 -9.36 -9.35 -3.20
C LEU A 14 -10.17 -10.64 -3.37
N ARG A 15 -11.02 -11.02 -2.39
CA ARG A 15 -11.78 -12.28 -2.43
C ARG A 15 -12.65 -12.44 -3.69
N TYR A 16 -13.38 -11.39 -4.06
CA TYR A 16 -14.19 -11.41 -5.28
C TYR A 16 -13.33 -11.43 -6.55
N SER A 17 -12.26 -10.64 -6.59
CA SER A 17 -11.32 -10.65 -7.71
C SER A 17 -10.67 -12.03 -7.90
N TRP A 18 -10.37 -12.75 -6.82
CA TRP A 18 -9.89 -14.13 -6.89
C TRP A 18 -10.94 -15.07 -7.50
N ALA A 19 -12.22 -14.96 -7.11
CA ALA A 19 -13.28 -15.76 -7.73
C ALA A 19 -13.43 -15.47 -9.22
N GLU A 20 -13.52 -14.18 -9.60
CA GLU A 20 -13.66 -13.77 -11.01
C GLU A 20 -12.49 -14.25 -11.87
N GLU A 21 -11.25 -14.15 -11.39
CA GLU A 21 -10.07 -14.58 -12.13
C GLU A 21 -9.96 -16.12 -12.21
N LEU A 22 -10.38 -16.85 -11.17
CA LEU A 22 -10.47 -18.31 -11.21
C LEU A 22 -11.47 -18.77 -12.26
N GLU A 23 -12.67 -18.18 -12.29
CA GLU A 23 -13.70 -18.48 -13.28
C GLU A 23 -13.25 -18.12 -14.71
N ARG A 24 -12.58 -16.99 -14.86
CA ARG A 24 -12.11 -16.50 -16.17
C ARG A 24 -11.03 -17.37 -16.79
N TRP A 25 -10.05 -17.80 -15.98
CA TRP A 25 -8.84 -18.44 -16.49
C TRP A 25 -8.82 -19.97 -16.32
N LEU A 26 -9.69 -20.54 -15.49
CA LEU A 26 -9.81 -22.00 -15.32
C LEU A 26 -11.17 -22.46 -15.85
N PRO A 27 -11.26 -22.91 -17.11
CA PRO A 27 -12.53 -23.31 -17.75
C PRO A 27 -13.28 -24.44 -17.02
N PHE A 28 -12.57 -25.20 -16.20
CA PHE A 28 -13.09 -26.34 -15.44
C PHE A 28 -13.47 -25.98 -13.98
N CYS A 29 -13.31 -24.72 -13.58
CA CYS A 29 -13.69 -24.24 -12.25
C CYS A 29 -15.03 -23.52 -12.37
N LEU A 30 -16.11 -24.16 -11.94
CA LEU A 30 -17.43 -23.54 -11.93
C LEU A 30 -17.57 -22.62 -10.71
N PRO A 31 -18.48 -21.63 -10.72
CA PRO A 31 -18.76 -20.80 -9.53
C PRO A 31 -19.11 -21.62 -8.28
N ALA A 32 -19.76 -22.78 -8.46
CA ALA A 32 -20.10 -23.69 -7.37
C ALA A 32 -18.88 -24.41 -6.74
N ASP A 33 -17.73 -24.44 -7.43
CA ASP A 33 -16.49 -25.03 -6.92
C ASP A 33 -15.70 -24.06 -6.01
N ILE A 34 -16.08 -22.78 -6.02
CA ILE A 34 -15.40 -21.69 -5.33
C ILE A 34 -16.24 -21.26 -4.12
N HIS A 35 -15.65 -21.38 -2.94
CA HIS A 35 -16.31 -20.97 -1.70
C HIS A 35 -15.65 -19.73 -1.10
N LEU A 36 -16.41 -18.64 -0.99
CA LEU A 36 -15.94 -17.38 -0.42
C LEU A 36 -16.34 -17.25 1.05
N VAL A 37 -15.37 -17.00 1.93
CA VAL A 37 -15.61 -16.90 3.37
C VAL A 37 -15.66 -15.44 3.82
N PHE A 38 -16.82 -14.99 4.32
CA PHE A 38 -17.03 -13.64 4.87
C PHE A 38 -17.25 -13.60 6.38
N GLY A 39 -17.83 -14.66 6.95
CA GLY A 39 -18.13 -14.77 8.36
C GLY A 39 -18.19 -16.22 8.85
N HIS A 40 -18.68 -16.41 10.09
CA HIS A 40 -18.87 -17.75 10.67
C HIS A 40 -19.93 -18.59 9.95
N ARG A 41 -20.89 -17.96 9.27
CA ARG A 41 -21.92 -18.65 8.50
C ARG A 41 -21.35 -19.34 7.27
N ASP A 42 -20.29 -18.78 6.70
CA ASP A 42 -19.60 -19.29 5.52
C ASP A 42 -18.47 -20.25 5.90
N ASN A 43 -18.48 -20.83 7.11
CA ASN A 43 -17.43 -21.75 7.53
C ASN A 43 -17.39 -22.96 6.58
N PRO A 44 -16.24 -23.28 5.95
CA PRO A 44 -16.09 -24.46 5.10
C PRO A 44 -16.51 -25.77 5.77
N ALA A 45 -16.43 -25.88 7.10
CA ALA A 45 -16.87 -27.07 7.84
C ALA A 45 -18.38 -27.33 7.77
N HIS A 46 -19.20 -26.34 7.42
CA HIS A 46 -20.66 -26.47 7.31
C HIS A 46 -21.12 -26.77 5.87
N VAL A 47 -20.21 -26.80 4.90
CA VAL A 47 -20.54 -27.00 3.49
C VAL A 47 -20.67 -28.49 3.21
N LYS A 48 -21.85 -28.92 2.72
CA LYS A 48 -22.16 -30.35 2.47
C LYS A 48 -21.31 -30.95 1.36
N THR A 49 -20.95 -30.17 0.35
CA THR A 49 -20.07 -30.55 -0.76
C THR A 49 -18.73 -29.89 -0.56
N CYS A 50 -17.65 -30.67 -0.57
CA CYS A 50 -16.30 -30.14 -0.39
C CYS A 50 -15.94 -29.22 -1.57
N PRO A 51 -15.79 -27.89 -1.36
CA PRO A 51 -15.44 -26.98 -2.43
C PRO A 51 -14.01 -27.27 -2.91
N ARG A 52 -13.73 -27.06 -4.20
CA ARG A 52 -12.39 -27.27 -4.74
C ARG A 52 -11.44 -26.16 -4.30
N VAL A 53 -11.94 -24.93 -4.25
CA VAL A 53 -11.17 -23.74 -3.84
C VAL A 53 -11.93 -22.98 -2.76
N VAL A 54 -11.25 -22.65 -1.67
CA VAL A 54 -11.77 -21.79 -0.61
C VAL A 54 -10.94 -20.52 -0.56
N VAL A 55 -11.60 -19.37 -0.66
CA VAL A 55 -10.96 -18.06 -0.58
C VAL A 55 -11.36 -17.37 0.72
N ILE A 56 -10.37 -17.06 1.56
CA ILE A 56 -10.56 -16.52 2.91
C ILE A 56 -9.64 -15.32 3.17
N SER A 57 -10.08 -14.38 4.00
CA SER A 57 -9.21 -13.29 4.45
C SER A 57 -8.30 -13.69 5.60
N TYR A 58 -7.15 -13.01 5.76
CA TYR A 58 -6.27 -13.18 6.93
C TYR A 58 -7.01 -13.08 8.28
N THR A 59 -7.90 -12.09 8.41
CA THR A 59 -8.73 -11.88 9.59
C THR A 59 -9.70 -13.02 9.84
N MET A 60 -10.33 -13.56 8.79
CA MET A 60 -11.28 -14.65 8.91
C MET A 60 -10.58 -15.99 9.17
N LEU A 61 -9.39 -16.19 8.61
CA LEU A 61 -8.56 -17.36 8.90
C LEU A 61 -8.21 -17.42 10.39
N HIS A 62 -7.86 -16.29 11.00
CA HIS A 62 -7.66 -16.22 12.45
C HIS A 62 -8.93 -16.60 13.22
N ARG A 63 -10.07 -15.99 12.90
CA ARG A 63 -11.35 -16.23 13.59
C ARG A 63 -11.82 -17.69 13.48
N LEU A 64 -11.53 -18.35 12.36
CA LEU A 64 -11.92 -19.72 12.06
C LEU A 64 -10.78 -20.73 12.20
N ARG A 65 -9.65 -20.34 12.81
CA ARG A 65 -8.40 -21.11 12.88
C ARG A 65 -8.61 -22.56 13.30
N LYS A 66 -9.39 -22.80 14.36
CA LYS A 66 -9.64 -24.16 14.87
C LYS A 66 -10.31 -25.06 13.82
N SER A 67 -11.42 -24.59 13.27
CA SER A 67 -12.22 -25.33 12.30
C SER A 67 -11.48 -25.56 10.98
N ILE A 68 -10.72 -24.58 10.50
CA ILE A 68 -9.96 -24.70 9.25
C ILE A 68 -8.76 -25.63 9.42
N LEU A 69 -8.12 -25.66 10.59
CA LEU A 69 -7.01 -26.57 10.89
C LEU A 69 -7.46 -28.03 10.97
N GLU A 70 -8.72 -28.31 11.30
CA GLU A 70 -9.27 -29.67 11.33
C GLU A 70 -9.53 -30.24 9.92
N GLN A 71 -9.59 -29.38 8.90
CA GLN A 71 -9.78 -29.79 7.51
C GLN A 71 -8.45 -30.16 6.82
N GLU A 72 -8.54 -31.03 5.82
CA GLU A 72 -7.41 -31.42 4.98
C GLU A 72 -7.30 -30.51 3.76
N TRP A 73 -6.13 -29.89 3.59
CA TRP A 73 -5.84 -28.98 2.48
C TRP A 73 -4.70 -29.54 1.63
N ALA A 74 -4.88 -29.61 0.32
CA ALA A 74 -3.82 -30.07 -0.59
C ALA A 74 -2.81 -28.97 -0.92
N PHE A 75 -3.26 -27.70 -0.92
CA PHE A 75 -2.49 -26.58 -1.41
C PHE A 75 -2.85 -25.28 -0.68
N LEU A 76 -1.84 -24.50 -0.30
CA LEU A 76 -2.02 -23.20 0.35
C LEU A 76 -1.43 -22.10 -0.54
N ILE A 77 -2.27 -21.14 -0.92
CA ILE A 77 -1.86 -19.92 -1.62
C ILE A 77 -2.01 -18.78 -0.63
N VAL A 78 -0.95 -18.01 -0.41
CA VAL A 78 -0.98 -16.82 0.43
C VAL A 78 -0.66 -15.62 -0.45
N ASP A 79 -1.69 -14.84 -0.75
CA ASP A 79 -1.61 -13.62 -1.55
C ASP A 79 -1.34 -12.39 -0.69
N GLU A 80 -0.59 -11.45 -1.25
CA GLU A 80 0.05 -10.35 -0.52
C GLU A 80 0.79 -10.84 0.75
N SER A 81 1.64 -11.85 0.60
CA SER A 81 2.36 -12.54 1.69
C SER A 81 3.21 -11.63 2.58
N HIS A 82 3.43 -10.38 2.16
CA HIS A 82 4.03 -9.34 2.99
C HIS A 82 3.24 -9.04 4.29
N HIS A 83 1.97 -9.44 4.36
CA HIS A 83 1.17 -9.42 5.58
C HIS A 83 1.73 -10.35 6.67
N VAL A 84 2.45 -11.41 6.29
CA VAL A 84 3.06 -12.41 7.20
C VAL A 84 4.43 -11.94 7.73
N ARG A 85 4.70 -10.63 7.75
CA ARG A 85 5.98 -10.07 8.18
C ARG A 85 6.32 -10.36 9.64
N CYS A 86 7.60 -10.36 9.98
CA CYS A 86 8.03 -10.52 11.37
C CYS A 86 7.72 -9.30 12.24
N SER A 87 7.19 -9.56 13.44
CA SER A 87 7.08 -8.54 14.48
C SER A 87 8.36 -8.47 15.31
N LYS A 88 8.70 -7.25 15.78
CA LYS A 88 9.75 -7.05 16.80
C LYS A 88 9.31 -7.59 18.18
N LYS A 89 8.01 -7.82 18.38
CA LYS A 89 7.47 -8.37 19.63
C LYS A 89 7.87 -9.83 19.82
N ALA A 90 7.89 -10.29 21.08
CA ALA A 90 8.15 -11.69 21.41
C ALA A 90 7.08 -12.64 20.84
N SER A 91 5.83 -12.18 20.78
CA SER A 91 4.69 -12.92 20.24
C SER A 91 4.19 -12.27 18.96
N GLU A 92 3.91 -13.10 17.95
CA GLU A 92 3.35 -12.63 16.68
C GLU A 92 1.85 -12.31 16.80
N PRO A 93 1.33 -11.39 15.98
CA PRO A 93 -0.11 -11.20 15.81
C PRO A 93 -0.83 -12.50 15.48
N GLU A 94 -2.06 -12.66 15.98
CA GLU A 94 -2.82 -13.91 15.85
C GLU A 94 -3.15 -14.27 14.40
N GLU A 95 -3.28 -13.27 13.52
CA GLU A 95 -3.46 -13.45 12.07
C GLU A 95 -2.26 -14.13 11.42
N ILE A 96 -1.05 -13.69 11.80
CA ILE A 96 0.21 -14.25 11.31
C ILE A 96 0.37 -15.67 11.83
N LYS A 97 0.08 -15.90 13.12
CA LYS A 97 0.10 -17.25 13.71
C LYS A 97 -0.85 -18.21 13.01
N ALA A 98 -2.05 -17.76 12.63
CA ALA A 98 -3.00 -18.60 11.94
C ALA A 98 -2.47 -19.09 10.57
N VAL A 99 -1.76 -18.23 9.83
CA VAL A 99 -1.10 -18.61 8.57
C VAL A 99 0.09 -19.55 8.83
N LEU A 100 0.91 -19.27 9.84
CA LEU A 100 2.06 -20.11 10.21
C LEU A 100 1.64 -21.53 10.60
N ASP A 101 0.59 -21.67 11.41
CA ASP A 101 0.03 -22.98 11.77
C ASP A 101 -0.46 -23.76 10.54
N MET A 102 -1.11 -23.07 9.61
CA MET A 102 -1.61 -23.68 8.38
C MET A 102 -0.45 -24.17 7.51
N ALA A 103 0.61 -23.37 7.41
CA ALA A 103 1.82 -23.74 6.66
C ALA A 103 2.50 -25.00 7.19
N ILE A 104 2.41 -25.29 8.49
CA ILE A 104 2.95 -26.54 9.06
C ILE A 104 2.15 -27.76 8.59
N LYS A 105 0.84 -27.63 8.38
CA LYS A 105 -0.03 -28.75 7.98
C LYS A 105 -0.02 -29.02 6.48
N VAL A 106 0.16 -28.00 5.65
CA VAL A 106 0.02 -28.11 4.20
C VAL A 106 1.37 -28.39 3.53
N LYS A 107 1.42 -29.43 2.68
CA LYS A 107 2.66 -29.86 2.02
C LYS A 107 3.11 -28.94 0.88
N ARG A 108 2.16 -28.33 0.16
CA ARG A 108 2.42 -27.52 -1.03
C ARG A 108 1.96 -26.08 -0.79
N ILE A 109 2.88 -25.13 -0.85
CA ILE A 109 2.62 -23.73 -0.48
C ILE A 109 3.19 -22.81 -1.55
N VAL A 110 2.42 -21.79 -1.93
CA VAL A 110 2.85 -20.69 -2.80
C VAL A 110 2.56 -19.37 -2.11
N LEU A 111 3.59 -18.51 -2.03
CA LEU A 111 3.46 -17.15 -1.53
C LEU A 111 3.52 -16.17 -2.72
N LEU A 112 2.54 -15.27 -2.80
CA LEU A 112 2.45 -14.24 -3.82
C LEU A 112 2.61 -12.87 -3.15
N SER A 113 3.52 -12.04 -3.66
CA SER A 113 3.67 -10.66 -3.21
C SER A 113 4.41 -9.83 -4.25
N GLY A 114 3.91 -8.63 -4.54
CA GLY A 114 4.65 -7.64 -5.35
C GLY A 114 5.85 -7.06 -4.61
N THR A 115 5.75 -6.97 -3.27
CA THR A 115 6.74 -6.34 -2.38
C THR A 115 6.99 -7.25 -1.16
N PRO A 116 7.79 -8.32 -1.30
CA PRO A 116 7.97 -9.32 -0.23
C PRO A 116 8.61 -8.74 1.05
N SER A 117 9.39 -7.67 0.95
CA SER A 117 9.86 -6.90 2.11
C SER A 117 9.31 -5.48 2.02
N LEU A 118 8.63 -5.02 3.08
CA LEU A 118 7.95 -3.73 3.08
C LEU A 118 8.84 -2.55 3.43
N SER A 119 9.83 -2.79 4.30
CA SER A 119 10.73 -1.74 4.80
C SER A 119 12.05 -2.30 5.33
N ARG A 120 12.07 -3.54 5.84
CA ARG A 120 13.27 -4.12 6.46
C ARG A 120 13.52 -5.55 6.00
N PRO A 121 14.79 -5.98 5.90
CA PRO A 121 15.16 -7.36 5.60
C PRO A 121 14.56 -8.34 6.62
N TYR A 122 14.45 -7.91 7.88
CA TYR A 122 13.83 -8.67 8.97
C TYR A 122 12.42 -9.18 8.64
N ASP A 123 11.66 -8.43 7.83
CA ASP A 123 10.26 -8.73 7.53
C ASP A 123 10.10 -10.02 6.68
N ILE A 124 11.15 -10.50 6.03
CA ILE A 124 11.07 -11.64 5.09
C ILE A 124 11.12 -13.02 5.78
N PHE A 125 11.63 -13.11 7.01
CA PHE A 125 11.98 -14.40 7.63
C PHE A 125 10.82 -15.39 7.66
N HIS A 126 9.63 -15.00 8.10
CA HIS A 126 8.48 -15.92 8.12
C HIS A 126 8.10 -16.45 6.74
N GLN A 127 8.14 -15.60 5.70
CA GLN A 127 7.80 -16.03 4.35
C GLN A 127 8.74 -17.13 3.86
N ILE A 128 10.03 -16.99 4.15
CA ILE A 128 11.03 -17.98 3.76
C ILE A 128 10.95 -19.22 4.66
N HIS A 129 10.72 -19.04 5.95
CA HIS A 129 10.56 -20.16 6.88
C HIS A 129 9.34 -21.02 6.55
N ILE A 130 8.26 -20.43 6.05
CA ILE A 130 7.08 -21.15 5.54
C ILE A 130 7.45 -22.04 4.34
N LEU A 131 8.26 -21.52 3.40
CA LEU A 131 8.63 -22.22 2.18
C LEU A 131 9.74 -23.27 2.41
N TRP A 132 10.73 -22.92 3.22
CA TRP A 132 11.90 -23.75 3.53
C TRP A 132 12.35 -23.51 4.98
N PRO A 133 11.79 -24.27 5.94
CA PRO A 133 12.20 -24.21 7.34
C PRO A 133 13.71 -24.48 7.50
N GLY A 134 14.41 -23.56 8.17
CA GLY A 134 15.85 -23.68 8.46
C GLY A 134 16.80 -23.01 7.46
N LEU A 135 16.33 -22.60 6.27
CA LEU A 135 17.18 -21.96 5.25
C LEU A 135 17.86 -20.67 5.75
N LEU A 136 17.12 -19.85 6.51
CA LEU A 136 17.58 -18.58 7.06
C LEU A 136 17.94 -18.66 8.56
N GLY A 137 18.14 -19.86 9.09
CA GLY A 137 18.32 -20.12 10.52
C GLY A 137 17.06 -20.69 11.20
N LYS A 138 17.21 -21.09 12.46
CA LYS A 138 16.16 -21.79 13.23
C LYS A 138 15.06 -20.84 13.70
N ASN A 139 15.41 -19.59 13.99
CA ASN A 139 14.46 -18.59 14.46
C ASN A 139 14.79 -17.19 13.90
N LYS A 140 13.81 -16.29 14.00
CA LYS A 140 13.91 -14.92 13.48
C LYS A 140 15.08 -14.13 14.08
N TYR A 141 15.50 -14.44 15.31
CA TYR A 141 16.61 -13.74 15.97
C TYR A 141 17.97 -14.18 15.45
N GLU A 142 18.14 -15.46 15.13
CA GLU A 142 19.35 -15.98 14.48
C GLU A 142 19.50 -15.40 13.07
N PHE A 143 18.40 -15.33 12.31
CA PHE A 143 18.36 -14.62 11.04
C PHE A 143 18.79 -13.16 11.21
N ALA A 144 18.24 -12.46 12.20
CA ALA A 144 18.56 -11.06 12.43
C ALA A 144 20.02 -10.83 12.80
N LYS A 145 20.63 -11.68 13.65
CA LYS A 145 22.07 -11.60 13.95
C LYS A 145 22.94 -11.78 12.70
N THR A 146 22.46 -12.58 11.77
CA THR A 146 23.17 -12.97 10.55
C THR A 146 23.07 -11.87 9.49
N TYR A 147 21.87 -11.37 9.19
CA TYR A 147 21.61 -10.49 8.05
C TYR A 147 21.25 -9.04 8.43
N CYS A 148 20.96 -8.76 9.70
CA CYS A 148 20.62 -7.43 10.19
C CYS A 148 21.69 -6.88 11.14
N ALA A 149 21.85 -5.55 11.16
CA ALA A 149 22.65 -4.88 12.17
C ALA A 149 21.86 -4.85 13.47
N VAL A 150 22.48 -5.34 14.55
CA VAL A 150 21.91 -5.28 15.89
C VAL A 150 22.34 -3.96 16.51
N GLN A 151 21.40 -3.03 16.68
CA GLN A 151 21.65 -1.77 17.39
C GLN A 151 20.78 -1.74 18.65
N VAL A 152 21.34 -1.34 19.78
CA VAL A 152 20.53 -1.13 20.99
C VAL A 152 20.06 0.31 20.98
N VAL A 153 18.76 0.51 20.84
CA VAL A 153 18.15 1.84 20.81
C VAL A 153 17.37 2.04 22.10
N GLN A 154 17.51 3.23 22.68
CA GLN A 154 16.75 3.64 23.86
C GLN A 154 15.44 4.28 23.40
N SER A 155 14.31 3.74 23.84
CA SER A 155 13.00 4.36 23.62
C SER A 155 12.92 5.69 24.38
N SER A 156 12.09 6.61 23.88
CA SER A 156 11.66 7.83 24.57
C SER A 156 11.11 7.60 25.99
N GLN A 157 10.67 6.37 26.31
CA GLN A 157 10.24 5.95 27.65
C GLN A 157 11.36 5.26 28.48
N GLY A 158 12.63 5.35 28.06
CA GLY A 158 13.78 4.78 28.79
C GLY A 158 13.98 3.26 28.64
N LYS A 159 13.16 2.57 27.85
CA LYS A 159 13.32 1.12 27.59
C LYS A 159 14.32 0.85 26.47
N PHE A 160 15.29 -0.01 26.72
CA PHE A 160 16.23 -0.47 25.69
C PHE A 160 15.57 -1.56 24.83
N TYR A 161 15.66 -1.41 23.51
CA TYR A 161 15.23 -2.44 22.56
C TYR A 161 16.29 -2.66 21.49
N GLN A 162 16.37 -3.89 21.00
CA GLN A 162 17.25 -4.23 19.88
C GLN A 162 16.55 -3.87 18.57
N ASP A 163 17.14 -2.94 17.83
CA ASP A 163 16.77 -2.63 16.46
C ASP A 163 17.51 -3.55 15.49
N PHE A 164 16.75 -4.13 14.56
CA PHE A 164 17.22 -5.02 13.49
C PHE A 164 16.86 -4.45 12.11
N SER A 165 16.62 -3.13 12.02
CA SER A 165 16.05 -2.53 10.81
C SER A 165 17.04 -2.38 9.67
N LYS A 166 18.34 -2.30 9.97
CA LYS A 166 19.39 -2.13 8.96
C LYS A 166 19.91 -3.49 8.50
N GLY A 167 20.01 -3.70 7.19
CA GLY A 167 20.64 -4.89 6.61
C GLY A 167 22.15 -4.75 6.50
N ILE A 168 22.89 -5.83 6.71
CA ILE A 168 24.36 -5.88 6.53
C ILE A 168 24.72 -6.70 5.29
N ARG A 169 24.13 -7.90 5.14
CA ARG A 169 24.50 -8.87 4.09
C ARG A 169 23.39 -9.06 3.06
N LEU A 170 22.95 -7.94 2.48
CA LEU A 170 21.79 -7.93 1.59
C LEU A 170 22.03 -8.59 0.24
N GLU A 171 23.25 -8.49 -0.30
CA GLU A 171 23.60 -9.13 -1.57
C GLU A 171 23.61 -10.65 -1.45
N GLU A 172 24.25 -11.18 -0.39
CA GLU A 172 24.23 -12.60 -0.06
C GLU A 172 22.79 -13.11 0.11
N LEU A 173 21.99 -12.40 0.90
CA LEU A 173 20.58 -12.73 1.10
C LEU A 173 19.83 -12.73 -0.23
N ASN A 174 20.05 -11.72 -1.09
CA ASN A 174 19.37 -11.63 -2.38
C ASN A 174 19.69 -12.80 -3.31
N VAL A 175 20.97 -13.19 -3.41
CA VAL A 175 21.42 -14.32 -4.23
C VAL A 175 20.79 -15.61 -3.71
N LEU A 176 20.85 -15.84 -2.40
CA LEU A 176 20.25 -17.01 -1.77
C LEU A 176 18.75 -17.10 -2.05
N LEU A 177 18.01 -16.01 -1.88
CA LEU A 177 16.58 -15.97 -2.16
C LEU A 177 16.27 -16.26 -3.63
N THR A 178 16.96 -15.59 -4.54
CA THR A 178 16.71 -15.69 -5.99
C THR A 178 17.03 -17.06 -6.56
N GLN A 179 18.03 -17.75 -6.02
CA GLN A 179 18.43 -19.07 -6.48
C GLN A 179 17.60 -20.21 -5.90
N THR A 180 16.90 -20.00 -4.78
CA THR A 180 16.23 -21.08 -4.05
C THR A 180 14.71 -20.97 -4.05
N VAL A 181 14.16 -19.89 -3.50
CA VAL A 181 12.74 -19.79 -3.10
C VAL A 181 11.98 -18.63 -3.75
N MET A 182 12.68 -17.71 -4.40
CA MET A 182 12.10 -16.48 -4.96
C MET A 182 12.25 -16.41 -6.47
N ILE A 183 11.12 -16.41 -7.18
CA ILE A 183 11.07 -16.08 -8.61
C ILE A 183 10.63 -14.62 -8.75
N ARG A 184 11.56 -13.72 -9.09
CA ARG A 184 11.29 -12.29 -9.28
C ARG A 184 11.68 -11.85 -10.68
N ARG A 185 10.78 -11.12 -11.35
CA ARG A 185 11.02 -10.50 -12.66
C ARG A 185 10.69 -9.02 -12.60
N LEU A 186 11.54 -8.18 -13.17
CA LEU A 186 11.32 -6.74 -13.25
C LEU A 186 10.36 -6.41 -14.40
N LYS A 187 9.48 -5.41 -14.21
CA LYS A 187 8.55 -4.95 -15.25
C LYS A 187 9.29 -4.57 -16.53
N GLU A 188 10.41 -3.88 -16.43
CA GLU A 188 11.26 -3.51 -17.58
C GLU A 188 11.72 -4.70 -18.43
N ARG A 189 11.91 -5.89 -17.81
CA ARG A 189 12.33 -7.09 -18.52
C ARG A 189 11.18 -7.82 -19.21
N VAL A 190 9.96 -7.74 -18.66
CA VAL A 190 8.80 -8.53 -19.10
C VAL A 190 7.81 -7.71 -19.92
N LEU A 191 7.73 -6.40 -19.65
CA LEU A 191 6.82 -5.45 -20.26
C LEU A 191 7.63 -4.35 -20.95
N LYS A 192 8.37 -4.70 -22.01
CA LYS A 192 9.18 -3.75 -22.81
C LYS A 192 8.36 -2.63 -23.45
N GLN A 193 7.05 -2.83 -23.58
CA GLN A 193 6.09 -1.88 -24.13
C GLN A 193 5.60 -0.87 -23.09
N LEU A 194 5.94 -1.07 -21.81
CA LEU A 194 5.47 -0.19 -20.74
C LEU A 194 6.30 1.09 -20.74
N PRO A 195 5.67 2.26 -20.84
CA PRO A 195 6.38 3.54 -20.89
C PRO A 195 7.03 3.87 -19.53
N PRO A 196 8.00 4.81 -19.49
CA PRO A 196 8.72 5.12 -18.25
C PRO A 196 7.84 5.76 -17.19
N LYS A 197 8.26 5.62 -15.92
CA LYS A 197 7.74 6.38 -14.79
C LYS A 197 8.62 7.60 -14.56
N ARG A 198 8.04 8.77 -14.33
CA ARG A 198 8.78 9.99 -13.97
C ARG A 198 8.30 10.48 -12.62
N ARG A 199 9.22 10.69 -11.66
CA ARG A 199 8.89 11.22 -10.34
C ARG A 199 9.35 12.67 -10.24
N GLN A 200 8.47 13.56 -9.82
CA GLN A 200 8.75 14.97 -9.58
C GLN A 200 8.31 15.36 -8.18
N ILE A 201 9.18 16.04 -7.44
CA ILE A 201 8.85 16.60 -6.14
C ILE A 201 8.37 18.04 -6.34
N ILE A 202 7.14 18.31 -5.92
CA ILE A 202 6.57 19.66 -5.87
C ILE A 202 6.81 20.21 -4.47
N ARG A 203 7.80 21.10 -4.35
CA ARG A 203 8.14 21.76 -3.09
C ARG A 203 7.21 22.95 -2.87
N LEU A 204 6.42 22.93 -1.81
CA LEU A 204 5.52 24.01 -1.44
C LEU A 204 6.09 24.84 -0.29
N LEU A 205 5.98 26.16 -0.41
CA LEU A 205 6.17 27.09 0.70
C LEU A 205 4.79 27.44 1.27
N LEU A 206 4.54 27.02 2.51
CA LEU A 206 3.25 27.26 3.15
C LEU A 206 3.12 28.73 3.57
N LYS A 207 2.02 29.38 3.17
CA LYS A 207 1.70 30.74 3.61
C LYS A 207 1.23 30.69 5.07
N ARG A 208 1.50 31.76 5.83
CA ARG A 208 1.04 31.86 7.23
C ARG A 208 -0.49 31.79 7.35
N SER A 209 -1.21 32.38 6.39
CA SER A 209 -2.68 32.28 6.27
C SER A 209 -3.14 30.82 6.26
N ASP A 210 -2.49 29.99 5.45
CA ASP A 210 -2.91 28.61 5.20
C ASP A 210 -2.67 27.74 6.43
N ILE A 211 -1.57 28.00 7.13
CA ILE A 211 -1.26 27.36 8.41
C ILE A 211 -2.32 27.71 9.48
N VAL A 212 -2.72 28.97 9.56
CA VAL A 212 -3.74 29.42 10.52
C VAL A 212 -5.10 28.80 10.19
N SER A 213 -5.50 28.81 8.91
CA SER A 213 -6.73 28.18 8.44
C SER A 213 -6.75 26.67 8.71
N ALA A 214 -5.62 25.98 8.49
CA ALA A 214 -5.51 24.55 8.79
C ALA A 214 -5.69 24.24 10.27
N LYS A 215 -5.07 25.03 11.17
CA LYS A 215 -5.26 24.90 12.62
C LYS A 215 -6.71 25.16 13.03
N ALA A 216 -7.35 26.18 12.45
CA ALA A 216 -8.74 26.50 12.72
C ALA A 216 -9.69 25.37 12.28
N ALA A 217 -9.49 24.82 11.08
CA ALA A 217 -10.31 23.75 10.52
C ALA A 217 -10.33 22.49 11.40
N ILE A 218 -9.23 22.18 12.09
CA ILE A 218 -9.18 21.03 13.02
C ILE A 218 -9.78 21.37 14.38
N ARG A 219 -9.54 22.58 14.91
CA ARG A 219 -10.08 23.00 16.21
C ARG A 219 -11.60 23.00 16.25
N VAL A 220 -12.26 23.43 15.17
CA VAL A 220 -13.72 23.42 15.06
C VAL A 220 -14.28 22.00 15.24
N VAL A 221 -13.62 20.99 14.69
CA VAL A 221 -14.08 19.59 14.77
C VAL A 221 -13.93 19.02 16.18
N ASN A 222 -12.86 19.39 16.90
CA ASN A 222 -12.64 18.93 18.27
C ASN A 222 -13.50 19.69 19.30
N GLY A 223 -13.99 20.89 18.96
CA GLY A 223 -14.89 21.69 19.80
C GLY A 223 -16.29 21.13 19.94
N ASP A 224 -16.77 20.39 18.94
CA ASP A 224 -18.12 19.78 18.93
C ASP A 224 -18.15 18.33 19.49
N ALA A 225 -16.99 17.75 19.81
CA ALA A 225 -16.87 16.34 20.25
C ALA A 225 -16.65 16.18 21.76
N SER A 226 -16.95 17.20 22.56
CA SER A 226 -16.97 17.11 24.03
C SER A 226 -18.37 16.78 24.53
N GLU A 227 -18.87 15.57 24.24
CA GLU A 227 -19.71 14.75 25.14
C GLU A 227 -20.14 13.42 24.47
N LYS A 228 -19.55 12.31 24.98
CA LYS A 228 -19.95 10.89 24.95
C LYS A 228 -19.30 9.89 23.96
N SER A 229 -18.80 8.81 24.60
CA SER A 229 -18.32 7.47 24.16
C SER A 229 -17.02 7.42 23.32
N VAL A 230 -15.85 7.04 23.86
CA VAL A 230 -15.36 5.73 24.38
C VAL A 230 -15.31 4.61 23.31
N ALA A 231 -14.05 4.22 23.04
CA ALA A 231 -13.56 3.03 22.34
C ALA A 231 -13.68 2.97 20.81
N ASP A 232 -12.62 3.40 20.12
CA ASP A 232 -11.87 2.46 19.27
C ASP A 232 -10.42 2.91 19.07
N ASP A 233 -9.52 1.96 19.29
CA ASP A 233 -8.11 2.10 19.59
C ASP A 233 -7.29 1.70 18.36
N MET A 234 -6.52 2.62 17.76
CA MET A 234 -5.52 2.29 16.73
C MET A 234 -4.32 3.26 16.76
N ASN A 235 -3.50 3.07 17.80
CA ASN A 235 -2.04 2.97 17.75
C ASN A 235 -1.31 3.97 16.80
N SER A 236 -1.19 5.21 17.25
CA SER A 236 -0.18 6.16 16.79
C SER A 236 1.21 5.68 17.24
N GLN A 237 1.87 4.86 16.42
CA GLN A 237 3.30 4.60 16.60
C GLN A 237 4.07 5.85 16.22
N ASN A 238 4.54 6.55 17.25
CA ASN A 238 5.46 7.67 17.18
C ASN A 238 6.66 7.32 16.31
N LEU A 239 6.91 8.12 15.27
CA LEU A 239 8.18 8.13 14.55
C LEU A 239 9.10 9.08 15.32
N ASP A 240 10.19 8.51 15.82
CA ASP A 240 11.17 9.16 16.69
C ASP A 240 11.75 10.45 16.09
N GLU A 241 11.84 11.47 16.93
CA GLU A 241 12.42 12.78 16.65
C GLU A 241 13.94 12.69 16.50
N TYR A 242 14.48 13.23 15.40
CA TYR A 242 15.88 13.65 15.29
C TYR A 242 15.87 15.15 15.07
N ASP A 243 16.37 15.88 16.07
CA ASP A 243 16.49 17.33 16.10
C ASP A 243 17.93 17.69 15.71
N ASP A 244 18.11 18.24 14.50
CA ASP A 244 19.20 19.17 14.19
C ASP A 244 18.94 19.87 12.84
N CYS A 245 18.65 21.16 12.88
CA CYS A 245 19.33 22.23 12.14
C CYS A 245 18.41 23.43 11.85
N GLY A 246 18.85 24.63 12.24
CA GLY A 246 18.78 25.81 11.39
C GLY A 246 17.50 26.63 11.40
N ASP A 247 17.45 27.57 12.35
CA ASP A 247 16.74 28.85 12.36
C ASP A 247 16.06 29.28 11.03
N PHE A 248 14.78 28.92 10.83
CA PHE A 248 13.79 29.72 10.10
C PHE A 248 12.37 29.24 10.42
N CYS A 249 11.56 30.12 11.01
CA CYS A 249 10.16 29.95 11.45
C CYS A 249 9.91 29.04 12.68
N ARG A 250 9.80 29.68 13.86
CA ARG A 250 9.06 29.21 15.05
C ARG A 250 7.54 29.05 14.77
N SER A 251 7.15 28.27 13.76
CA SER A 251 5.78 27.80 13.62
C SER A 251 5.69 26.50 14.40
N GLY A 252 4.95 26.49 15.51
CA GLY A 252 4.78 25.28 16.33
C GLY A 252 4.44 24.06 15.46
N LYS A 253 5.14 22.95 15.69
CA LYS A 253 5.10 21.70 14.91
C LYS A 253 3.66 21.40 14.48
N LEU A 254 3.39 21.42 13.17
CA LEU A 254 2.10 21.04 12.61
C LEU A 254 1.95 19.53 12.64
N SER A 255 0.75 19.04 12.97
CA SER A 255 0.40 17.64 12.76
C SER A 255 0.31 17.31 11.26
N TYR A 256 0.41 16.03 10.91
CA TYR A 256 0.30 15.59 9.51
C TYR A 256 -1.03 16.01 8.86
N GLN A 257 -2.13 16.02 9.62
CA GLN A 257 -3.43 16.45 9.12
C GLN A 257 -3.47 17.96 8.84
N GLU A 258 -2.95 18.79 9.74
CA GLU A 258 -2.85 20.24 9.52
C GLU A 258 -1.97 20.55 8.31
N LEU A 259 -0.89 19.79 8.16
CA LEU A 259 0.02 19.93 7.04
C LEU A 259 -0.66 19.56 5.71
N GLY A 260 -1.42 18.47 5.69
CA GLY A 260 -2.23 18.08 4.54
C GLY A 260 -3.23 19.16 4.13
N ILE A 261 -3.94 19.76 5.10
CA ILE A 261 -4.90 20.85 4.85
C ILE A 261 -4.18 22.11 4.36
N ALA A 262 -3.06 22.49 4.98
CA ALA A 262 -2.29 23.67 4.59
C ALA A 262 -1.71 23.57 3.16
N LYS A 263 -1.48 22.35 2.65
CA LYS A 263 -1.04 22.12 1.27
C LYS A 263 -2.14 22.29 0.23
N LEU A 264 -3.43 22.31 0.62
CA LEU A 264 -4.54 22.42 -0.33
C LEU A 264 -4.48 23.71 -1.14
N SER A 265 -4.10 24.85 -0.57
CA SER A 265 -3.97 26.12 -1.29
C SER A 265 -2.96 26.01 -2.45
N GLY A 266 -1.75 25.53 -2.17
CA GLY A 266 -0.71 25.33 -3.18
C GLY A 266 -1.08 24.24 -4.19
N PHE A 267 -1.80 23.20 -3.76
CA PHE A 267 -2.35 22.19 -4.66
C PHE A 267 -3.40 22.77 -5.61
N ARG A 268 -4.29 23.64 -5.14
CA ARG A 268 -5.31 24.33 -5.97
C ARG A 268 -4.65 25.23 -7.03
N GLU A 269 -3.63 25.99 -6.64
CA GLU A 269 -2.82 26.80 -7.55
C GLU A 269 -2.15 25.91 -8.62
N TRP A 270 -1.52 24.81 -8.20
CA TRP A 270 -0.85 23.88 -9.11
C TRP A 270 -1.82 23.15 -10.05
N LEU A 271 -2.97 22.69 -9.56
CA LEU A 271 -3.93 21.95 -10.40
C LEU A 271 -4.60 22.89 -11.43
N SER A 272 -4.77 24.17 -11.10
CA SER A 272 -5.32 25.16 -12.03
C SER A 272 -4.43 25.42 -13.24
N ILE A 273 -3.11 25.33 -13.08
CA ILE A 273 -2.14 25.48 -14.18
C ILE A 273 -1.84 24.16 -14.89
N HIS A 274 -2.33 23.03 -14.36
CA HIS A 274 -2.06 21.72 -14.92
C HIS A 274 -2.84 21.54 -16.24
N PRO A 275 -2.26 20.93 -17.29
CA PRO A 275 -2.91 20.75 -18.60
C PRO A 275 -4.33 20.15 -18.52
N LEU A 276 -4.56 19.26 -17.56
CA LEU A 276 -5.88 18.67 -17.29
C LEU A 276 -7.01 19.71 -17.11
N VAL A 277 -6.71 20.85 -16.49
CA VAL A 277 -7.66 21.94 -16.21
C VAL A 277 -7.45 23.14 -17.16
N ALA A 278 -6.21 23.41 -17.58
CA ALA A 278 -5.93 24.49 -18.53
C ALA A 278 -6.56 24.25 -19.92
N GLU A 279 -6.70 22.98 -20.33
CA GLU A 279 -7.37 22.61 -21.58
C GLU A 279 -8.90 22.80 -21.53
N SER A 280 -9.52 22.84 -20.34
CA SER A 280 -10.97 23.13 -20.23
C SER A 280 -11.33 24.60 -20.37
N ASP A 281 -10.39 25.52 -20.14
CA ASP A 281 -10.60 26.97 -20.28
C ASP A 281 -10.25 27.51 -21.68
N SER A 282 -9.56 26.71 -22.51
CA SER A 282 -9.08 27.11 -23.84
C SER A 282 -10.08 26.69 -24.93
N THR A 283 -11.04 27.56 -25.25
CA THR A 283 -12.11 27.31 -26.25
C THR A 283 -11.64 27.31 -27.72
N GLU A 284 -10.34 27.18 -28.03
CA GLU A 284 -9.89 27.26 -29.42
C GLU A 284 -8.84 26.22 -29.80
N VAL A 285 -9.12 25.60 -30.95
CA VAL A 285 -8.28 24.77 -31.83
C VAL A 285 -8.46 23.25 -31.71
N LEU A 286 -9.08 22.74 -32.77
CA LEU A 286 -9.19 21.36 -33.23
C LEU A 286 -7.84 20.62 -33.20
N ASP A 287 -7.59 19.87 -32.14
CA ASP A 287 -6.74 18.68 -32.22
C ASP A 287 -7.59 17.45 -31.91
N LEU A 288 -7.87 16.64 -32.94
CA LEU A 288 -8.60 15.37 -32.91
C LEU A 288 -7.91 14.26 -32.09
N HIS A 289 -6.94 14.61 -31.24
CA HIS A 289 -6.25 13.72 -30.31
C HIS A 289 -6.05 14.38 -28.95
N SER A 290 -7.07 15.04 -28.39
CA SER A 290 -7.05 15.42 -26.97
C SER A 290 -6.99 14.14 -26.13
N SER A 291 -5.78 13.70 -25.78
CA SER A 291 -5.58 12.60 -24.86
C SER A 291 -6.21 13.05 -23.55
N SER A 292 -7.37 12.49 -23.18
CA SER A 292 -8.05 12.83 -21.93
C SER A 292 -7.12 12.45 -20.78
N HIS A 293 -6.34 13.40 -20.27
CA HIS A 293 -5.39 13.17 -19.22
C HIS A 293 -6.16 12.79 -17.95
N LYS A 294 -6.06 11.53 -17.55
CA LYS A 294 -6.66 11.02 -16.31
C LYS A 294 -5.64 11.09 -15.17
N MET A 295 -6.11 11.47 -13.98
CA MET A 295 -5.28 11.70 -12.80
C MET A 295 -5.80 10.92 -11.59
N ILE A 296 -4.88 10.36 -10.81
CA ILE A 296 -5.15 9.77 -9.49
C ILE A 296 -4.55 10.68 -8.42
N ILE A 297 -5.33 11.05 -7.42
CA ILE A 297 -4.89 11.86 -6.29
C ILE A 297 -4.99 11.03 -5.02
N PHE A 298 -3.85 10.87 -4.35
CA PHE A 298 -3.71 10.14 -3.12
C PHE A 298 -3.56 11.08 -1.91
N ALA A 299 -4.41 10.87 -0.91
CA ALA A 299 -4.29 11.49 0.41
C ALA A 299 -4.66 10.50 1.53
N HIS A 300 -4.29 10.78 2.77
CA HIS A 300 -4.57 9.93 3.92
C HIS A 300 -5.80 10.38 4.70
N HIS A 301 -5.88 11.67 5.03
CA HIS A 301 -6.92 12.19 5.92
C HIS A 301 -8.19 12.54 5.16
N HIS A 302 -9.35 12.16 5.70
CA HIS A 302 -10.65 12.45 5.07
C HIS A 302 -10.86 13.94 4.81
N LYS A 303 -10.47 14.83 5.74
CA LYS A 303 -10.56 16.29 5.54
C LYS A 303 -9.78 16.81 4.34
N VAL A 304 -8.64 16.18 4.03
CA VAL A 304 -7.83 16.54 2.86
C VAL A 304 -8.50 16.01 1.59
N LEU A 305 -9.03 14.79 1.61
CA LEU A 305 -9.83 14.23 0.52
C LEU A 305 -11.08 15.08 0.23
N ASP A 306 -11.75 15.55 1.28
CA ASP A 306 -12.92 16.45 1.18
C ASP A 306 -12.53 17.78 0.53
N GLY A 307 -11.39 18.38 0.93
CA GLY A 307 -10.89 19.63 0.36
C GLY A 307 -10.42 19.51 -1.10
N ILE A 308 -9.95 18.33 -1.52
CA ILE A 308 -9.69 18.01 -2.93
C ILE A 308 -11.02 17.90 -3.68
N GLN A 309 -11.98 17.16 -3.12
CA GLN A 309 -13.29 16.94 -3.73
C GLN A 309 -14.03 18.26 -3.97
N GLU A 310 -14.07 19.14 -2.97
CA GLU A 310 -14.66 20.48 -3.08
C GLU A 310 -14.06 21.25 -4.28
N PHE A 311 -12.73 21.27 -4.39
CA PHE A 311 -12.06 21.98 -5.48
C PHE A 311 -12.34 21.38 -6.87
N VAL A 312 -12.38 20.06 -6.96
CA VAL A 312 -12.68 19.36 -8.23
C VAL A 312 -14.14 19.61 -8.63
N CYS A 313 -15.07 19.67 -7.67
CA CYS A 313 -16.45 20.08 -7.89
C CYS A 313 -16.57 21.54 -8.34
N GLU A 314 -15.86 22.47 -7.68
CA GLU A 314 -15.84 23.90 -8.05
C GLU A 314 -15.39 24.11 -9.50
N LYS A 315 -14.46 23.29 -9.98
CA LYS A 315 -13.97 23.30 -11.37
C LYS A 315 -14.85 22.51 -12.35
N GLY A 316 -15.95 21.89 -11.88
CA GLY A 316 -16.86 21.13 -12.73
C GLY A 316 -16.26 19.84 -13.32
N ILE A 317 -15.23 19.29 -12.69
CA ILE A 317 -14.53 18.10 -13.20
C ILE A 317 -15.20 16.84 -12.61
N SER A 318 -15.57 15.89 -13.47
CA SER A 318 -16.12 14.62 -13.00
C SER A 318 -15.05 13.75 -12.35
N PHE A 319 -15.38 13.19 -11.18
CA PHE A 319 -14.45 12.41 -10.37
C PHE A 319 -15.10 11.17 -9.75
N VAL A 320 -14.26 10.23 -9.33
CA VAL A 320 -14.63 9.12 -8.45
C VAL A 320 -13.87 9.22 -7.14
N ARG A 321 -14.49 8.82 -6.03
CA ARG A 321 -13.86 8.80 -4.71
C ARG A 321 -13.86 7.39 -4.13
N ILE A 322 -12.70 6.93 -3.67
CA ILE A 322 -12.53 5.65 -2.97
C ILE A 322 -11.71 5.87 -1.71
N ASP A 323 -12.33 5.70 -0.55
CA ASP A 323 -11.68 5.82 0.75
C ASP A 323 -12.01 4.64 1.69
N GLY A 324 -11.64 4.75 2.96
CA GLY A 324 -11.86 3.71 3.96
C GLY A 324 -13.33 3.37 4.19
N ASN A 325 -14.24 4.33 3.94
CA ASN A 325 -15.68 4.18 4.18
C ASN A 325 -16.42 3.61 2.97
N THR A 326 -15.78 3.55 1.80
CA THR A 326 -16.39 3.01 0.58
C THR A 326 -16.55 1.49 0.67
N LEU A 327 -17.77 0.99 0.43
CA LEU A 327 -18.08 -0.45 0.44
C LEU A 327 -17.39 -1.18 -0.72
N ALA A 328 -17.08 -2.48 -0.54
CA ALA A 328 -16.35 -3.27 -1.54
C ALA A 328 -17.02 -3.29 -2.93
N ARG A 329 -18.35 -3.41 -2.98
CA ARG A 329 -19.11 -3.40 -4.25
C ARG A 329 -19.02 -2.05 -4.98
N ASP A 330 -19.04 -0.95 -4.23
CA ASP A 330 -19.06 0.40 -4.78
C ASP A 330 -17.67 0.78 -5.32
N ARG A 331 -16.60 0.23 -4.74
CA ARG A 331 -15.22 0.38 -5.23
C ARG A 331 -15.06 -0.17 -6.65
N GLN A 332 -15.60 -1.35 -6.92
CA GLN A 332 -15.50 -1.97 -8.25
C GLN A 332 -16.26 -1.14 -9.29
N SER A 333 -17.47 -0.68 -8.95
CA SER A 333 -18.26 0.21 -9.80
C SER A 333 -17.51 1.53 -10.10
N ALA A 334 -16.88 2.14 -9.09
CA ALA A 334 -16.09 3.36 -9.25
C ALA A 334 -14.87 3.15 -10.18
N VAL A 335 -14.16 2.02 -10.06
CA VAL A 335 -13.04 1.67 -10.94
C VAL A 335 -13.52 1.49 -12.39
N LEU A 336 -14.64 0.78 -12.58
CA LEU A 336 -15.22 0.58 -13.91
C LEU A 336 -15.61 1.92 -14.54
N SER A 337 -16.29 2.79 -13.79
CA SER A 337 -16.67 4.13 -14.24
C SER A 337 -15.45 4.96 -14.65
N PHE A 338 -14.38 4.96 -13.85
CA PHE A 338 -13.13 5.65 -14.17
C PHE A 338 -12.42 5.10 -15.41
N LYS A 339 -12.58 3.80 -15.72
CA LYS A 339 -11.99 3.20 -16.92
C LYS A 339 -12.82 3.48 -18.17
N SER A 340 -14.12 3.24 -18.12
CA SER A 340 -15.01 3.28 -19.28
C SER A 340 -15.43 4.69 -19.66
N SER A 341 -15.65 5.58 -18.69
CA SER A 341 -16.10 6.95 -18.96
C SER A 341 -14.92 7.86 -19.30
N THR A 342 -15.05 8.62 -20.39
CA THR A 342 -14.13 9.69 -20.76
C THR A 342 -14.38 10.98 -19.99
N GLU A 343 -15.56 11.14 -19.39
CA GLU A 343 -15.93 12.32 -18.59
C GLU A 343 -15.22 12.31 -17.23
N VAL A 344 -15.08 11.14 -16.62
CA VAL A 344 -14.41 10.99 -15.32
C VAL A 344 -12.90 11.11 -15.51
N LYS A 345 -12.35 12.28 -15.16
CA LYS A 345 -10.93 12.60 -15.31
C LYS A 345 -10.11 12.37 -14.04
N VAL A 346 -10.73 12.45 -12.87
CA VAL A 346 -10.02 12.42 -11.58
C VAL A 346 -10.50 11.26 -10.70
N ALA A 347 -9.56 10.53 -10.10
CA ALA A 347 -9.82 9.56 -9.04
C ALA A 347 -9.20 10.02 -7.73
N ILE A 348 -10.01 10.28 -6.71
CA ILE A 348 -9.60 10.66 -5.36
C ILE A 348 -9.54 9.38 -4.52
N ILE A 349 -8.34 9.00 -4.07
CA ILE A 349 -8.12 7.71 -3.41
C ILE A 349 -7.43 7.89 -2.06
N GLY A 350 -7.96 7.25 -1.03
CA GLY A 350 -7.25 7.09 0.24
C GLY A 350 -5.95 6.30 0.05
N ILE A 351 -4.80 6.77 0.52
CA ILE A 351 -3.50 6.08 0.35
C ILE A 351 -3.53 4.63 0.81
N THR A 352 -4.21 4.35 1.93
CA THR A 352 -4.40 2.99 2.46
C THR A 352 -5.32 2.14 1.57
N ALA A 353 -6.27 2.78 0.89
CA ALA A 353 -7.10 2.16 -0.13
C ALA A 353 -6.38 1.98 -1.48
N GLY A 354 -5.27 2.69 -1.73
CA GLY A 354 -4.43 2.54 -2.92
C GLY A 354 -3.62 1.24 -2.96
N GLY A 355 -3.39 0.59 -1.82
CA GLY A 355 -2.71 -0.72 -1.72
C GLY A 355 -3.53 -1.91 -2.25
N ILE A 356 -4.80 -1.71 -2.59
CA ILE A 356 -5.85 -2.75 -2.63
C ILE A 356 -6.03 -3.44 -4.00
N GLY A 357 -4.98 -3.61 -4.81
CA GLY A 357 -5.09 -4.43 -6.03
C GLY A 357 -5.86 -3.79 -7.21
N LEU A 358 -6.54 -2.65 -7.01
CA LEU A 358 -7.38 -1.98 -8.01
C LEU A 358 -6.57 -1.58 -9.26
N ASP A 359 -7.24 -1.52 -10.40
CA ASP A 359 -6.61 -1.22 -11.68
C ASP A 359 -7.01 0.18 -12.16
N PHE A 360 -6.03 1.09 -12.19
CA PHE A 360 -6.19 2.46 -12.67
C PHE A 360 -5.22 2.75 -13.84
N SER A 361 -4.93 1.74 -14.65
CA SER A 361 -4.03 1.81 -15.82
C SER A 361 -4.41 2.86 -16.86
N SER A 362 -5.64 3.39 -16.84
CA SER A 362 -6.06 4.51 -17.69
C SER A 362 -5.48 5.86 -17.25
N ALA A 363 -4.94 5.97 -16.04
CA ALA A 363 -4.40 7.22 -15.52
C ALA A 363 -2.93 7.43 -15.88
N GLN A 364 -2.59 8.65 -16.27
CA GLN A 364 -1.24 9.05 -16.70
C GLN A 364 -0.54 9.88 -15.63
N ASN A 365 -1.31 10.54 -14.76
CA ASN A 365 -0.79 11.37 -13.70
C ASN A 365 -1.16 10.78 -12.33
N VAL A 366 -0.20 10.68 -11.44
CA VAL A 366 -0.39 10.25 -10.05
C VAL A 366 0.10 11.37 -9.13
N VAL A 367 -0.72 11.80 -8.20
CA VAL A 367 -0.41 12.86 -7.25
C VAL A 367 -0.45 12.31 -5.84
N PHE A 368 0.62 12.48 -5.09
CA PHE A 368 0.66 12.29 -3.64
C PHE A 368 0.59 13.66 -2.98
N LEU A 369 -0.61 14.06 -2.53
CA LEU A 369 -0.78 15.30 -1.76
C LEU A 369 -0.29 15.12 -0.32
N GLU A 370 -0.51 13.92 0.22
CA GLU A 370 0.07 13.48 1.49
C GLU A 370 1.05 12.34 1.26
N LEU A 371 2.13 12.33 2.05
CA LEU A 371 3.14 11.29 1.94
C LEU A 371 2.64 9.99 2.58
N PRO A 372 2.82 8.83 1.90
CA PRO A 372 2.43 7.54 2.44
C PRO A 372 3.30 7.16 3.64
N LYS A 373 2.74 6.41 4.61
CA LYS A 373 3.46 5.97 5.82
C LYS A 373 4.60 5.00 5.54
N SER A 374 4.60 4.33 4.38
CA SER A 374 5.63 3.36 4.01
C SER A 374 5.96 3.43 2.53
N PRO A 375 7.22 3.15 2.15
CA PRO A 375 7.65 3.09 0.75
C PRO A 375 6.87 2.09 -0.10
N SER A 376 6.48 0.96 0.51
CA SER A 376 5.78 -0.09 -0.22
C SER A 376 4.38 0.33 -0.62
N LEU A 377 3.67 1.08 0.24
CA LEU A 377 2.39 1.68 -0.13
C LEU A 377 2.56 2.67 -1.30
N MET A 378 3.66 3.43 -1.31
CA MET A 378 3.99 4.33 -2.41
C MET A 378 4.17 3.57 -3.73
N LEU A 379 5.03 2.55 -3.74
CA LEU A 379 5.29 1.73 -4.93
C LEU A 379 4.03 1.02 -5.42
N GLN A 380 3.25 0.45 -4.50
CA GLN A 380 1.99 -0.21 -4.84
C GLN A 380 0.98 0.77 -5.43
N ALA A 381 0.88 1.99 -4.89
CA ALA A 381 0.00 3.04 -5.39
C ALA A 381 0.42 3.54 -6.78
N GLU A 382 1.72 3.79 -7.01
CA GLU A 382 2.25 4.12 -8.34
C GLU A 382 1.96 3.03 -9.38
N ASP A 383 2.13 1.77 -8.97
CA ASP A 383 1.92 0.60 -9.83
C ASP A 383 0.44 0.36 -10.19
N ARG A 384 -0.50 1.09 -9.56
CA ARG A 384 -1.92 1.10 -9.97
C ARG A 384 -2.13 1.79 -11.31
N ALA A 385 -1.35 2.85 -11.59
CA ALA A 385 -1.35 3.55 -12.87
C ALA A 385 -0.32 2.92 -13.84
N HIS A 386 0.84 2.52 -13.33
CA HIS A 386 1.91 1.90 -14.13
C HIS A 386 1.72 0.39 -14.26
N ARG A 387 0.69 -0.02 -15.01
CA ARG A 387 0.29 -1.43 -15.18
C ARG A 387 0.13 -1.77 -16.66
N ARG A 388 0.08 -3.07 -16.97
CA ARG A 388 -0.17 -3.59 -18.32
C ARG A 388 -1.45 -2.96 -18.88
N GLY A 389 -1.37 -2.38 -20.07
CA GLY A 389 -2.45 -1.60 -20.69
C GLY A 389 -2.17 -0.10 -20.75
N GLN A 390 -1.19 0.40 -19.97
CA GLN A 390 -0.74 1.78 -20.07
C GLN A 390 0.05 2.01 -21.37
N THR A 391 -0.34 3.02 -22.13
CA THR A 391 0.28 3.42 -23.41
C THR A 391 1.15 4.67 -23.28
N SER A 392 0.92 5.49 -22.26
CA SER A 392 1.61 6.78 -22.07
C SER A 392 2.46 6.81 -20.80
N ALA A 393 3.51 7.63 -20.79
CA ALA A 393 4.39 7.77 -19.62
C ALA A 393 3.59 8.19 -18.37
N VAL A 394 3.93 7.60 -17.22
CA VAL A 394 3.25 7.89 -15.96
C VAL A 394 4.05 8.92 -15.17
N ASN A 395 3.47 10.11 -14.98
CA ASN A 395 4.06 11.18 -14.18
C ASN A 395 3.56 11.10 -12.74
N ILE A 396 4.48 11.14 -11.78
CA ILE A 396 4.21 11.02 -10.36
C ILE A 396 4.64 12.33 -9.69
N TYR A 397 3.69 13.07 -9.14
CA TYR A 397 3.91 14.33 -8.45
C TYR A 397 3.80 14.13 -6.94
N ILE A 398 4.84 14.53 -6.20
CA ILE A 398 4.93 14.32 -4.76
C ILE A 398 5.01 15.67 -4.09
N PHE A 399 3.95 16.05 -3.36
CA PHE A 399 3.88 17.34 -2.69
C PHE A 399 4.62 17.28 -1.35
N CYS A 400 5.60 18.17 -1.18
CA CYS A 400 6.42 18.26 0.01
C CYS A 400 6.45 19.71 0.50
N ALA A 401 5.94 19.98 1.70
CA ALA A 401 6.02 21.30 2.30
C ALA A 401 7.42 21.56 2.91
N LYS A 402 8.08 22.63 2.48
CA LYS A 402 9.44 22.99 2.90
C LYS A 402 9.49 23.42 4.37
N GLY A 403 10.52 23.00 5.12
CA GLY A 403 10.68 23.37 6.53
C GLY A 403 9.64 22.73 7.45
N THR A 404 9.07 21.59 7.05
CA THR A 404 8.04 20.87 7.81
C THR A 404 8.38 19.39 7.94
N LEU A 405 7.54 18.64 8.67
CA LEU A 405 7.68 17.19 8.83
C LEU A 405 7.69 16.43 7.50
N ASP A 406 7.14 16.99 6.42
CA ASP A 406 7.18 16.35 5.09
C ASP A 406 8.61 16.13 4.59
N GLU A 407 9.56 17.04 4.86
CA GLU A 407 10.96 16.88 4.37
C GLU A 407 11.68 15.74 5.07
N SER A 408 11.50 15.62 6.38
CA SER A 408 12.03 14.52 7.19
C SER A 408 11.38 13.19 6.78
N HIS A 409 10.05 13.19 6.60
CA HIS A 409 9.32 12.00 6.17
C HIS A 409 9.72 11.55 4.76
N TRP A 410 9.84 12.49 3.81
CA TRP A 410 10.31 12.19 2.47
C TRP A 410 11.74 11.65 2.47
N SER A 411 12.64 12.22 3.27
CA SER A 411 14.01 11.74 3.42
C SER A 411 14.06 10.30 3.93
N TYR A 412 13.20 9.96 4.90
CA TYR A 412 13.01 8.59 5.37
C TYR A 412 12.51 7.66 4.26
N LEU A 413 11.44 8.05 3.55
CA LEU A 413 10.86 7.25 2.46
C LEU A 413 11.88 6.99 1.36
N ASN A 414 12.62 8.01 0.93
CA ASN A 414 13.65 7.88 -0.10
C ASN A 414 14.80 6.95 0.34
N ARG A 415 15.25 7.05 1.60
CA ARG A 415 16.26 6.13 2.15
C ARG A 415 15.74 4.69 2.20
N SER A 416 14.50 4.48 2.63
CA SER A 416 13.93 3.14 2.75
C SER A 416 13.59 2.51 1.40
N LEU A 417 13.14 3.29 0.40
CA LEU A 417 13.00 2.84 -0.98
C LEU A 417 14.31 2.26 -1.53
N ARG A 418 15.45 2.91 -1.24
CA ARG A 418 16.78 2.40 -1.63
C ARG A 418 17.11 1.07 -0.94
N HIS A 419 16.77 0.91 0.34
CA HIS A 419 17.01 -0.34 1.08
C HIS A 419 16.12 -1.51 0.60
N ILE A 420 14.87 -1.25 0.24
CA ILE A 420 13.97 -2.27 -0.30
C ILE A 420 14.48 -2.74 -1.66
N SER A 421 14.90 -1.80 -2.51
CA SER A 421 15.50 -2.12 -3.80
C SER A 421 16.77 -2.96 -3.62
N SER A 422 17.67 -2.60 -2.69
CA SER A 422 18.90 -3.37 -2.46
C SER A 422 18.65 -4.78 -1.92
N THR A 423 17.65 -4.95 -1.05
CA THR A 423 17.28 -6.27 -0.51
C THR A 423 16.67 -7.18 -1.60
N THR A 424 15.85 -6.61 -2.50
CA THR A 424 15.07 -7.40 -3.47
C THR A 424 15.72 -7.53 -4.85
N ASN A 425 16.58 -6.60 -5.24
CA ASN A 425 17.26 -6.59 -6.54
C ASN A 425 18.78 -6.86 -6.45
N GLY A 426 19.36 -6.94 -5.24
CA GLY A 426 20.78 -7.27 -5.04
C GLY A 426 21.76 -6.21 -5.56
N LYS A 427 21.26 -5.05 -6.00
CA LYS A 427 22.06 -3.89 -6.39
C LYS A 427 21.66 -2.71 -5.52
N TYR A 428 22.61 -1.82 -5.23
CA TYR A 428 22.27 -0.42 -4.97
C TYR A 428 21.69 0.17 -6.26
N ASP A 429 20.46 -0.22 -6.61
CA ASP A 429 19.64 0.52 -7.56
C ASP A 429 19.34 1.84 -6.86
N ALA A 430 20.30 2.75 -7.00
CA ALA A 430 20.11 4.13 -6.72
C ALA A 430 18.91 4.53 -7.57
N ILE A 431 17.80 4.81 -6.90
CA ILE A 431 16.81 5.75 -7.42
C ILE A 431 17.59 7.06 -7.58
N GLN A 432 18.26 7.19 -8.72
CA GLN A 432 18.98 8.36 -9.19
C GLN A 432 18.03 9.30 -9.95
N GLU A 433 16.73 9.00 -10.00
CA GLU A 433 15.73 9.82 -10.69
C GLU A 433 15.08 10.89 -9.80
N ILE A 434 15.76 11.30 -8.74
CA ILE A 434 15.38 12.51 -7.99
C ILE A 434 16.65 13.35 -7.87
N GLN A 435 17.19 13.76 -9.02
CA GLN A 435 18.10 14.90 -9.05
C GLN A 435 17.30 16.19 -8.95
N ARG A 436 17.96 17.19 -8.36
CA ARG A 436 17.41 18.32 -7.60
C ARG A 436 16.42 19.22 -8.31
#